data_AF-A0A2V8ZXH5-F1
#
_entry.id   AF-A0A2V8ZXH5-F1
#
_cell.length_a   1.000
_cell.length_b   1.000
_cell.length_c   1.000
_cell.angle_alpha   90.00
_cell.angle_beta   90.00
_cell.angle_gamma   90.00
#
_symmetry.space_group_name_H-M   'P 1'
#
loop_
_entity.id
_entity.type
_entity.pdbx_description
1 polymer ?
#
loop_
_entity_poly.entity_id
_entity_poly.type
_entity_poly.pdbx_seq_one_letter_code
_entity_poly.pdbx_strand_id
1 'polypeptide(L)'
;MTKNRALSRTLVLLGLATLPLIVPVGAQQFSERAKKIGFQLKCMCGSCSMTAAGCSHPGGDFSGPCPTAKGMLQEAEQHIAKGETDERVMQAFVQEFGTTVYAEPPKSGFSLVAWVMPTVYLVLGALVVIFVISRWVKKNPSETTASTVPARPIAPELLERAKKLAERATED
;
A
#
# COMPACT_ATOMS: atom_id res chain seq x y z
N MET A 1 -30.40 -24.07 65.43
CA MET A 1 -30.18 -22.66 65.02
C MET A 1 -28.76 -22.32 64.55
N THR A 2 -27.76 -23.21 64.68
CA THR A 2 -26.34 -22.93 64.34
C THR A 2 -26.01 -23.09 62.84
N LYS A 3 -26.72 -23.99 62.13
CA LYS A 3 -26.49 -24.32 60.71
C LYS A 3 -26.76 -23.14 59.75
N ASN A 4 -27.82 -22.35 59.99
CA ASN A 4 -28.14 -21.17 59.16
C ASN A 4 -27.14 -20.02 59.35
N ARG A 5 -26.57 -19.84 60.55
CA ARG A 5 -25.55 -18.82 60.81
C ARG A 5 -24.20 -19.19 60.20
N ALA A 6 -23.88 -20.48 60.12
CA ALA A 6 -22.69 -20.98 59.43
C ALA A 6 -22.81 -20.79 57.91
N LEU A 7 -23.96 -21.13 57.31
CA LEU A 7 -24.25 -20.91 55.88
C LEU A 7 -24.20 -19.44 55.47
N SER A 8 -24.76 -18.54 56.29
CA SER A 8 -24.71 -17.09 56.04
C SER A 8 -23.29 -16.54 56.11
N ARG A 9 -22.46 -17.02 57.05
CA ARG A 9 -21.06 -16.62 57.19
C ARG A 9 -20.19 -17.10 56.03
N THR A 10 -20.38 -18.32 55.54
CA THR A 10 -19.67 -18.81 54.35
C THR A 10 -20.12 -18.07 53.09
N LEU A 11 -21.40 -17.74 52.94
CA LEU A 11 -21.89 -16.98 51.77
C LEU A 11 -21.36 -15.53 51.75
N VAL A 12 -21.26 -14.89 52.92
CA VAL A 12 -20.66 -13.55 53.04
C VAL A 12 -19.15 -13.57 52.78
N LEU A 13 -18.42 -14.58 53.27
CA LEU A 13 -16.98 -14.73 53.01
C LEU A 13 -16.69 -15.07 51.54
N LEU A 14 -17.55 -15.85 50.87
CA LEU A 14 -17.42 -16.16 49.44
C LEU A 14 -17.75 -14.94 48.56
N GLY A 15 -18.73 -14.12 48.96
CA GLY A 15 -19.08 -12.86 48.30
C GLY A 15 -17.99 -11.79 48.43
N LEU A 16 -17.33 -11.71 49.58
CA LEU A 16 -16.23 -10.75 49.80
C LEU A 16 -14.94 -11.14 49.05
N ALA A 17 -14.69 -12.43 48.86
CA ALA A 17 -13.52 -12.96 48.15
C ALA A 17 -13.61 -12.83 46.61
N THR A 18 -14.83 -12.73 46.06
CA THR A 18 -15.05 -12.57 44.61
C THR A 18 -15.13 -11.10 44.17
N LEU A 19 -15.27 -10.17 45.12
CA LEU A 19 -15.43 -8.74 44.86
C LEU A 19 -14.21 -7.99 44.27
N PRO A 20 -12.93 -8.39 44.47
CA PRO A 20 -11.81 -7.60 43.94
C PRO A 20 -11.48 -7.92 42.46
N LEU A 21 -12.21 -8.82 41.79
CA LEU A 21 -11.88 -9.28 40.43
C LEU A 21 -12.44 -8.42 39.28
N ILE A 22 -13.19 -7.35 39.58
CA ILE A 22 -13.88 -6.55 38.54
C ILE A 22 -13.30 -5.12 38.43
N VAL A 23 -12.19 -4.80 39.09
CA VAL A 23 -11.56 -3.49 38.88
C VAL A 23 -10.86 -3.53 37.51
N PRO A 24 -11.28 -2.73 36.51
CA PRO A 24 -10.52 -2.64 35.28
C PRO A 24 -9.20 -1.96 35.64
N VAL A 25 -8.13 -2.75 35.70
CA VAL A 25 -6.76 -2.24 35.72
C VAL A 25 -6.63 -1.38 34.47
N GLY A 26 -6.39 -0.08 34.66
CA GLY A 26 -6.42 0.94 33.62
C GLY A 26 -5.40 0.68 32.51
N ALA A 27 -5.77 -0.12 31.52
CA ALA A 27 -5.24 0.04 30.19
C ALA A 27 -5.66 1.46 29.75
N GLN A 28 -4.70 2.36 29.56
CA GLN A 28 -4.94 3.64 28.89
C GLN A 28 -5.33 3.32 27.44
N GLN A 29 -6.60 3.04 27.22
CA GLN A 29 -7.16 2.77 25.91
C GLN A 29 -7.51 4.13 25.30
N PHE A 30 -6.56 4.71 24.57
CA PHE A 30 -6.84 5.89 23.74
C PHE A 30 -8.05 5.60 22.85
N SER A 31 -8.89 6.61 22.62
CA SER A 31 -10.05 6.48 21.74
C SER A 31 -9.65 5.98 20.35
N GLU A 32 -10.56 5.25 19.69
CA GLU A 32 -10.31 4.75 18.32
C GLU A 32 -10.00 5.89 17.34
N ARG A 33 -10.57 7.07 17.58
CA ARG A 33 -10.25 8.28 16.82
C ARG A 33 -8.82 8.77 17.07
N ALA A 34 -8.36 8.79 18.33
CA ALA A 34 -6.97 9.12 18.67
C ALA A 34 -5.98 8.10 18.07
N LYS A 35 -6.30 6.80 18.10
CA LYS A 35 -5.48 5.77 17.44
C LYS A 35 -5.41 5.98 15.92
N LYS A 36 -6.54 6.27 15.26
CA LYS A 36 -6.57 6.54 13.81
C LYS A 36 -5.66 7.71 13.43
N ILE A 37 -5.71 8.81 14.20
CA ILE A 37 -4.80 9.95 14.02
C ILE A 37 -3.35 9.52 14.28
N GLY A 38 -3.10 8.77 15.36
CA GLY A 38 -1.77 8.25 15.69
C GLY A 38 -1.16 7.31 14.64
N PHE A 39 -1.97 6.65 13.79
CA PHE A 39 -1.47 5.89 12.64
C PHE A 39 -1.04 6.79 11.47
N GLN A 40 -1.55 8.02 11.40
CA GLN A 40 -1.17 9.00 10.39
C GLN A 40 0.04 9.85 10.83
N LEU A 41 0.39 9.80 12.12
CA LEU A 41 1.52 10.51 12.70
C LEU A 41 2.73 9.58 12.85
N LYS A 42 3.87 9.99 12.29
CA LYS A 42 5.17 9.38 12.57
C LYS A 42 5.55 9.66 14.02
N CYS A 43 5.99 8.64 14.75
CA CYS A 43 6.46 8.82 16.11
C CYS A 43 7.79 9.61 16.12
N MET A 44 7.87 10.66 16.94
CA MET A 44 9.05 11.53 17.04
C MET A 44 10.11 11.04 18.06
N CYS A 45 10.05 9.78 18.49
CA CYS A 45 11.01 9.25 19.48
C CYS A 45 12.43 9.03 18.92
N GLY A 46 12.62 9.12 17.59
CA GLY A 46 13.92 9.02 16.93
C GLY A 46 14.54 7.61 16.89
N SER A 47 14.11 6.70 17.76
CA SER A 47 14.62 5.32 17.83
C SER A 47 13.96 4.37 16.83
N CYS A 48 12.74 4.66 16.37
CA CYS A 48 12.01 3.83 15.44
C CYS A 48 11.33 4.67 14.35
N SER A 49 11.09 4.06 13.19
CA SER A 49 10.45 4.71 12.03
C SER A 49 8.94 4.47 11.97
N MET A 50 8.33 3.97 13.05
CA MET A 50 6.91 3.60 13.11
C MET A 50 6.00 4.80 13.43
N THR A 51 4.69 4.56 13.35
CA THR A 51 3.66 5.55 13.68
C THR A 51 3.41 5.60 15.19
N ALA A 52 2.86 6.71 15.70
CA ALA A 52 2.61 6.88 17.13
C ALA A 52 1.63 5.82 17.69
N ALA A 53 0.62 5.40 16.92
CA ALA A 53 -0.31 4.34 17.33
C ALA A 53 0.19 2.92 17.02
N GLY A 54 1.13 2.77 16.08
CA GLY A 54 1.58 1.48 15.57
C GLY A 54 2.91 0.99 16.14
N CYS A 55 3.60 1.79 16.96
CA CYS A 55 4.88 1.39 17.52
C CYS A 55 4.69 0.35 18.64
N SER A 56 5.31 -0.81 18.47
CA SER A 56 5.43 -1.82 19.52
C SER A 56 6.80 -2.46 19.36
N HIS A 57 7.67 -2.26 20.34
CA HIS A 57 8.96 -2.94 20.37
C HIS A 57 9.40 -3.19 21.81
N PRO A 58 10.26 -4.18 22.05
CA PRO A 58 10.88 -4.39 23.36
C PRO A 58 11.61 -3.11 23.79
N GLY A 59 11.30 -2.59 24.98
CA GLY A 59 11.87 -1.35 25.52
C GLY A 59 10.92 -0.15 25.62
N GLY A 60 9.73 -0.21 25.01
CA GLY A 60 8.62 0.69 25.33
C GLY A 60 7.76 0.11 26.47
N ASP A 61 8.08 0.43 27.73
CA ASP A 61 7.37 0.07 28.98
C ASP A 61 6.78 -1.37 29.13
N PHE A 62 7.28 -2.38 28.40
CA PHE A 62 6.75 -3.74 28.26
C PHE A 62 5.69 -3.87 27.14
N SER A 63 6.17 -4.00 25.89
CA SER A 63 5.39 -4.35 24.69
C SER A 63 4.34 -3.33 24.23
N GLY A 64 4.51 -2.04 24.56
CA GLY A 64 3.54 -0.99 24.25
C GLY A 64 4.14 0.21 23.52
N PRO A 65 3.31 1.23 23.24
CA PRO A 65 3.78 2.50 22.69
C PRO A 65 4.81 3.13 23.64
N CYS A 66 5.85 3.71 23.08
CA CYS A 66 6.87 4.40 23.87
C CYS A 66 6.30 5.66 24.56
N PRO A 67 6.97 6.22 25.59
CA PRO A 67 6.48 7.42 26.29
C PRO A 67 6.19 8.60 25.36
N THR A 68 7.01 8.80 24.32
CA THR A 68 6.76 9.83 23.30
C THR A 68 5.47 9.58 22.54
N ALA A 69 5.23 8.35 22.09
CA ALA A 69 4.01 7.97 21.39
C ALA A 69 2.77 8.12 22.28
N LYS A 70 2.86 7.73 23.55
CA LYS A 70 1.79 7.96 24.54
C LYS A 70 1.46 9.45 24.68
N GLY A 71 2.48 10.31 24.75
CA GLY A 71 2.30 11.76 24.80
C GLY A 71 1.59 12.31 23.57
N MET A 72 2.00 11.91 22.37
CA MET A 72 1.36 12.32 21.12
C MET A 72 -0.10 11.86 21.04
N LEU A 73 -0.40 10.63 21.46
CA LEU A 73 -1.78 10.12 21.50
C LEU A 73 -2.64 10.85 22.53
N GLN A 74 -2.07 11.19 23.68
CA GLN A 74 -2.74 11.95 24.72
C GLN A 74 -3.07 13.38 24.25
N GLU A 75 -2.14 14.01 23.54
CA GLU A 75 -2.37 15.32 22.94
C GLU A 75 -3.47 15.26 21.86
N ALA A 76 -3.43 14.27 20.98
CA ALA A 76 -4.50 14.05 20.00
C ALA A 76 -5.87 13.87 20.70
N GLU A 77 -5.91 13.16 21.82
CA GLU A 77 -7.13 12.96 22.62
C GLU A 77 -7.62 14.26 23.26
N GLN A 78 -6.73 15.14 23.71
CA GLN A 78 -7.09 16.48 24.20
C GLN A 78 -7.71 17.34 23.09
N HIS A 79 -7.16 17.31 21.88
CA HIS A 79 -7.73 18.01 20.73
C HIS A 79 -9.09 17.45 20.33
N ILE A 80 -9.25 16.12 20.33
CA ILE A 80 -10.54 15.46 20.09
C ILE A 80 -11.57 15.85 21.16
N ALA A 81 -11.17 15.90 22.44
CA ALA A 81 -12.04 16.29 23.54
C ALA A 81 -12.52 17.75 23.44
N LYS A 82 -11.74 18.63 22.79
CA LYS A 82 -12.16 20.01 22.45
C LYS A 82 -13.18 20.07 21.30
N GLY A 83 -13.51 18.95 20.65
CA GLY A 83 -14.45 18.89 19.52
C GLY A 83 -13.82 19.22 18.18
N GLU A 84 -12.50 19.19 18.05
CA GLU A 84 -11.80 19.48 16.79
C GLU A 84 -11.98 18.35 15.76
N THR A 85 -11.91 18.70 14.46
CA THR A 85 -11.92 17.73 13.36
C THR A 85 -10.55 17.08 13.18
N ASP A 86 -10.48 15.90 12.56
CA ASP A 86 -9.22 15.16 12.36
C ASP A 86 -8.18 16.02 11.64
N GLU A 87 -8.61 16.81 10.65
CA GLU A 87 -7.75 17.71 9.88
C GLU A 87 -7.16 18.83 10.72
N ARG A 88 -7.94 19.37 11.67
CA ARG A 88 -7.47 20.42 12.58
C ARG A 88 -6.45 19.88 13.58
N VAL A 89 -6.70 18.69 14.11
CA VAL A 89 -5.74 18.00 14.98
C VAL A 89 -4.43 17.74 14.24
N MET A 90 -4.50 17.18 13.03
CA MET A 90 -3.31 16.95 12.19
C MET A 90 -2.58 18.26 11.88
N GLN A 91 -3.30 19.34 11.59
CA GLN A 91 -2.70 20.64 11.31
C GLN A 91 -2.00 21.24 12.54
N ALA A 92 -2.51 21.01 13.75
CA ALA A 92 -1.85 21.39 14.99
C ALA A 92 -0.50 20.66 15.15
N PHE A 93 -0.48 19.34 14.95
CA PHE A 93 0.77 18.55 14.98
C PHE A 93 1.77 18.99 13.90
N VAL A 94 1.30 19.39 12.71
CA VAL A 94 2.19 19.90 11.65
C VAL A 94 2.76 21.27 11.98
N GLN A 95 2.02 22.12 12.70
CA GLN A 95 2.55 23.41 13.15
C GLN A 95 3.66 23.24 14.18
N GLU A 96 3.57 22.22 15.03
CA GLU A 96 4.57 21.96 16.08
C GLU A 96 5.78 21.16 15.58
N PHE A 97 5.55 20.06 14.86
CA PHE A 97 6.59 19.12 14.45
C PHE A 97 7.02 19.27 12.97
N GLY A 98 6.30 20.08 12.18
CA GLY A 98 6.56 20.27 10.75
C GLY A 98 6.01 19.13 9.88
N THR A 99 6.39 19.13 8.60
CA THR A 99 5.90 18.14 7.61
C THR A 99 6.46 16.73 7.83
N THR A 100 7.47 16.57 8.70
CA THR A 100 8.07 15.28 9.07
C THR A 100 7.17 14.46 10.00
N VAL A 101 6.15 15.07 10.58
CA VAL A 101 5.19 14.39 11.46
C VAL A 101 4.26 13.47 10.69
N TYR A 102 4.07 13.68 9.39
CA TYR A 102 3.26 12.77 8.60
C TYR A 102 3.97 11.42 8.44
N ALA A 103 3.24 10.34 8.71
CA ALA A 103 3.70 8.98 8.43
C ALA A 103 3.95 8.77 6.93
N GLU A 104 3.18 9.44 6.08
CA GLU A 104 3.28 9.38 4.63
C GLU A 104 3.44 10.81 4.08
N PRO A 105 4.41 11.10 3.21
CA PRO A 105 4.64 12.45 2.71
C PRO A 105 3.34 12.98 2.06
N PRO A 106 2.90 14.19 2.43
CA PRO A 106 1.63 14.73 1.95
C PRO A 106 1.64 14.79 0.43
N LYS A 107 0.60 14.28 -0.24
CA LYS A 107 0.44 14.29 -1.70
C LYS A 107 0.05 15.67 -2.24
N SER A 108 0.64 16.74 -1.71
CA SER A 108 0.32 18.12 -2.05
C SER A 108 1.59 18.94 -2.28
N GLY A 109 1.48 19.99 -3.10
CA GLY A 109 2.59 20.89 -3.43
C GLY A 109 3.75 20.19 -4.13
N PHE A 110 4.97 20.43 -3.64
CA PHE A 110 6.20 19.90 -4.23
C PHE A 110 6.29 18.37 -4.17
N SER A 111 5.72 17.74 -3.14
CA SER A 111 5.69 16.28 -3.02
C SER A 111 4.95 15.62 -4.19
N LEU A 112 3.97 16.29 -4.81
CA LEU A 112 3.24 15.75 -5.96
C LEU A 112 4.16 15.48 -7.16
N VAL A 113 5.22 16.27 -7.33
CA VAL A 113 6.21 16.08 -8.39
C VAL A 113 6.89 14.72 -8.24
N ALA A 114 7.26 14.33 -7.03
CA ALA A 114 7.87 13.02 -6.77
C ALA A 114 6.95 11.85 -7.18
N TRP A 115 5.63 12.03 -7.10
CA TRP A 115 4.64 11.03 -7.53
C TRP A 115 4.37 11.04 -9.04
N VAL A 116 4.40 12.19 -9.70
CA VAL A 116 4.08 12.34 -11.13
C VAL A 116 5.29 12.08 -12.03
N MET A 117 6.50 12.39 -11.56
CA MET A 117 7.75 12.24 -12.32
C MET A 117 7.97 10.85 -12.94
N PRO A 118 7.73 9.72 -12.23
CA PRO A 118 7.91 8.39 -12.82
C PRO A 118 7.06 8.16 -14.09
N THR A 119 5.79 8.58 -14.06
CA THR A 119 4.88 8.45 -15.20
C THR A 119 5.30 9.36 -16.34
N VAL A 120 5.66 10.62 -16.05
CA VAL A 120 6.12 11.57 -17.06
C VAL A 120 7.38 11.07 -17.76
N TYR A 121 8.36 10.55 -17.00
CA TYR A 121 9.60 10.05 -17.56
C TYR A 121 9.37 8.81 -18.44
N LEU A 122 8.46 7.92 -18.03
CA LEU A 122 8.10 6.73 -18.79
C LEU A 122 7.40 7.10 -20.11
N VAL A 123 6.42 8.00 -20.08
CA VAL A 123 5.73 8.48 -21.28
C VAL A 123 6.69 9.20 -22.21
N LEU A 124 7.52 10.10 -21.67
CA LEU A 124 8.49 10.85 -22.47
C LEU A 124 9.50 9.91 -23.13
N GLY A 125 10.03 8.93 -22.39
CA GLY A 125 10.92 7.90 -22.92
C GLY A 125 10.26 7.08 -24.04
N ALA A 126 9.01 6.63 -23.83
CA ALA A 126 8.27 5.89 -24.84
C ALA A 126 8.05 6.70 -26.12
N LEU A 127 7.68 7.98 -25.99
CA LEU A 127 7.51 8.88 -27.14
C LEU A 127 8.82 9.07 -27.92
N VAL A 128 9.95 9.23 -27.24
CA VAL A 128 11.27 9.34 -27.88
C VAL A 128 11.60 8.07 -28.66
N VAL A 129 11.39 6.89 -28.06
CA VAL A 129 11.65 5.59 -28.73
C VAL A 129 10.77 5.43 -29.97
N ILE A 130 9.46 5.67 -29.85
CA ILE A 130 8.51 5.61 -30.97
C ILE A 130 8.92 6.59 -32.08
N PHE A 131 9.31 7.81 -31.71
CA PHE A 131 9.76 8.83 -32.66
C PHE A 131 11.00 8.37 -33.43
N VAL A 132 12.03 7.86 -32.74
CA VAL A 132 13.26 7.36 -33.36
C VAL A 132 12.97 6.20 -34.31
N ILE A 133 12.19 5.19 -33.86
CA ILE A 133 11.80 4.04 -34.68
C ILE A 133 11.02 4.50 -35.91
N SER A 134 10.02 5.36 -35.73
CA SER A 134 9.19 5.85 -36.85
C SER A 134 10.02 6.59 -37.90
N ARG A 135 11.08 7.29 -37.47
CA ARG A 135 11.97 8.03 -38.37
C ARG A 135 12.98 7.13 -39.08
N TRP A 136 13.37 6.02 -38.47
CA TRP A 136 14.19 4.99 -39.14
C TRP A 136 13.36 4.21 -40.18
N VAL A 137 12.14 3.80 -39.83
CA VAL A 137 11.25 3.08 -40.74
C VAL A 137 10.85 3.94 -41.94
N LYS A 138 10.49 5.22 -41.73
CA LYS A 138 10.12 6.14 -42.84
C LYS A 138 11.29 6.49 -43.78
N LYS A 139 12.54 6.33 -43.33
CA LYS A 139 13.73 6.57 -44.17
C LYS A 139 14.09 5.38 -45.04
N ASN A 140 13.49 4.21 -44.81
CA ASN A 140 13.62 3.03 -45.65
C ASN A 140 12.30 2.77 -46.40
N PRO A 141 12.01 3.48 -47.51
CA PRO A 141 10.96 3.06 -48.43
C PRO A 141 11.41 1.86 -49.28
N SER A 142 12.04 0.86 -48.67
CA SER A 142 12.42 -0.39 -49.33
C SER A 142 11.98 -1.54 -48.45
N GLU A 143 11.22 -2.46 -49.05
CA GLU A 143 10.77 -3.73 -48.48
C GLU A 143 9.43 -3.73 -47.71
N THR A 144 8.46 -2.96 -48.18
CA THR A 144 7.07 -3.48 -48.20
C THR A 144 6.48 -3.31 -49.60
N THR A 145 7.23 -3.81 -50.59
CA THR A 145 6.58 -4.45 -51.73
C THR A 145 6.44 -5.89 -51.30
N ALA A 146 5.22 -6.31 -50.96
CA ALA A 146 4.87 -7.72 -50.93
C ALA A 146 5.51 -8.36 -52.16
N SER A 147 6.33 -9.39 -51.95
CA SER A 147 7.05 -10.10 -52.99
C SER A 147 6.05 -10.63 -54.03
N THR A 148 5.71 -9.78 -54.98
CA THR A 148 5.12 -10.19 -56.25
C THR A 148 6.32 -10.64 -57.05
N VAL A 149 6.78 -11.86 -56.75
CA VAL A 149 7.60 -12.60 -57.69
C VAL A 149 6.79 -12.58 -58.99
N PRO A 150 7.27 -11.94 -60.08
CA PRO A 150 6.56 -12.02 -61.33
C PRO A 150 6.50 -13.51 -61.68
N ALA A 151 5.28 -14.06 -61.77
CA ALA A 151 5.07 -15.44 -62.16
C ALA A 151 5.71 -15.63 -63.54
N ARG A 152 6.93 -16.16 -63.56
CA ARG A 152 7.64 -16.47 -64.80
C ARG A 152 6.80 -17.55 -65.50
N PRO A 153 6.38 -17.34 -66.76
CA PRO A 153 5.57 -18.33 -67.46
C PRO A 153 6.33 -19.65 -67.50
N ILE A 154 5.70 -20.71 -66.99
CA ILE A 154 6.27 -22.05 -66.98
C ILE A 154 6.36 -22.53 -68.42
N ALA A 155 7.53 -23.00 -68.86
CA ALA A 155 7.70 -23.54 -70.20
C ALA A 155 6.71 -24.72 -70.42
N PRO A 156 6.05 -24.80 -71.59
CA PRO A 156 5.02 -25.82 -71.84
C PRO A 156 5.54 -27.25 -71.68
N GLU A 157 6.83 -27.47 -71.97
CA GLU A 157 7.51 -28.77 -71.80
C GLU A 157 7.56 -29.22 -70.34
N LEU A 158 7.83 -28.32 -69.39
CA LEU A 158 7.85 -28.66 -67.96
C LEU A 158 6.46 -28.99 -67.42
N LEU A 159 5.43 -28.32 -67.93
CA LEU A 159 4.06 -28.59 -67.56
C LEU A 159 3.60 -29.97 -68.07
N GLU A 160 3.97 -30.32 -69.30
CA GLU A 160 3.65 -31.63 -69.88
C GLU A 160 4.41 -32.78 -69.18
N ARG A 161 5.66 -32.54 -68.80
CA ARG A 161 6.46 -33.48 -68.01
C ARG A 161 5.86 -33.71 -66.62
N ALA A 162 5.40 -32.64 -65.96
CA ALA A 162 4.74 -32.74 -64.65
C ALA A 162 3.44 -33.57 -64.73
N LYS A 163 2.65 -33.39 -65.79
CA LYS A 163 1.43 -34.19 -66.02
C LYS A 163 1.73 -35.68 -66.20
N LYS A 164 2.73 -36.03 -67.03
CA LYS A 164 3.15 -37.43 -67.23
C LYS A 164 3.69 -38.11 -65.97
N LEU A 165 4.27 -37.33 -65.06
CA LEU A 165 4.73 -37.85 -63.77
C LEU A 165 3.55 -38.09 -62.82
N ALA A 166 2.55 -37.21 -62.84
CA ALA A 166 1.34 -37.38 -62.05
C ALA A 166 0.52 -38.60 -62.50
N GLU A 167 0.36 -38.82 -63.80
CA GLU A 167 -0.35 -40.00 -64.34
C GLU A 167 0.35 -41.31 -63.95
N ARG A 168 1.67 -41.39 -64.08
CA ARG A 168 2.44 -42.57 -63.63
C ARG A 168 2.30 -42.84 -62.14
N ALA A 169 2.32 -41.79 -61.32
CA ALA A 169 2.14 -41.94 -59.87
C ALA A 169 0.72 -42.37 -59.45
N THR A 170 -0.27 -42.32 -60.36
CA THR A 170 -1.62 -42.82 -60.12
C THR A 170 -1.87 -44.22 -60.68
N GLU A 171 -0.96 -44.73 -61.51
CA GLU A 171 -1.00 -46.09 -62.06
C GLU A 171 -0.25 -47.12 -61.19
N ASP A 172 0.58 -46.64 -60.26
CA ASP A 172 1.22 -47.42 -59.17
C ASP A 172 0.31 -47.54 -57.94
#